data_AF-A0A973G9Y8-F1
#
_entry.id   AF-A0A973G9Y8-F1
#
_cell.length_a   1.000
_cell.length_b   1.000
_cell.length_c   1.000
_cell.angle_alpha   90.00
_cell.angle_beta   90.00
_cell.angle_gamma   90.00
#
_symmetry.space_group_name_H-M   'P 1'
#
loop_
_entity.id
_entity.type
_entity.pdbx_description
1 polymer ?
#
loop_
_entity_poly.entity_id
_entity_poly.type
_entity_poly.pdbx_seq_one_letter_code
_entity_poly.pdbx_strand_id
1 'polypeptide(L)' 'MLAQARRESGVTRDALAATSGVSTHTIAKIEQAAVTDPGFTLVATLAEALEVPLDQLIERARDTLRPR' A
#
# COMPACT_ATOMS: atom_id res chain seq x y z
N MET A 1 -4.24 4.44 -4.07
CA MET A 1 -3.32 4.55 -2.91
C MET A 1 -2.07 3.67 -3.08
N LEU A 2 -2.07 2.41 -2.62
CA LEU A 2 -0.84 1.60 -2.49
C LEU A 2 -0.11 1.35 -3.82
N ALA A 3 -0.86 1.08 -4.89
CA ALA A 3 -0.30 0.81 -6.22
C ALA A 3 0.53 1.98 -6.76
N GLN A 4 0.12 3.21 -6.43
CA GLN A 4 0.82 4.41 -6.88
C GLN A 4 2.12 4.58 -6.09
N ALA A 5 2.07 4.51 -4.76
CA ALA A 5 3.25 4.59 -3.91
C ALA A 5 4.31 3.55 -4.33
N ARG A 6 3.89 2.30 -4.55
CA ARG A 6 4.80 1.23 -5.00
C ARG A 6 5.46 1.52 -6.35
N ARG A 7 4.69 2.04 -7.32
CA ARG A 7 5.22 2.38 -8.66
C ARG A 7 6.20 3.55 -8.59
N GLU A 8 5.91 4.55 -7.76
CA GLU A 8 6.80 5.70 -7.53
C GLU A 8 8.11 5.27 -6.85
N SER A 9 8.07 4.28 -5.95
CA SER A 9 9.26 3.67 -5.36
C SER A 9 10.00 2.69 -6.28
N GLY A 10 9.47 2.38 -7.48
CA GLY A 10 10.10 1.44 -8.42
C GLY A 10 10.08 -0.03 -7.99
N VAL A 11 9.34 -0.39 -6.94
CA VAL A 11 9.33 -1.73 -6.34
C VAL A 11 8.29 -2.62 -7.04
N THR A 12 8.57 -3.90 -7.30
CA THR A 12 7.56 -4.84 -7.83
C THR A 12 6.65 -5.37 -6.72
N ARG A 13 5.50 -5.97 -7.05
CA ARG A 13 4.63 -6.56 -6.00
C ARG A 13 5.33 -7.70 -5.26
N ASP A 14 6.10 -8.51 -5.98
CA ASP A 14 6.83 -9.64 -5.38
C ASP A 14 7.98 -9.16 -4.52
N ALA A 15 8.68 -8.10 -4.93
CA ALA A 15 9.69 -7.46 -4.10
C ALA A 15 9.07 -6.90 -2.81
N LEU A 16 7.95 -6.17 -2.93
CA LEU A 16 7.22 -5.65 -1.77
C LEU A 16 6.74 -6.77 -0.84
N ALA A 17 6.23 -7.86 -1.40
CA ALA A 17 5.80 -9.03 -0.64
C ALA A 17 6.95 -9.67 0.14
N ALA A 18 8.11 -9.82 -0.52
CA ALA A 18 9.31 -10.37 0.08
C ALA A 18 9.85 -9.49 1.22
N THR A 19 9.86 -8.17 1.04
CA THR A 19 10.37 -7.23 2.05
C THR A 19 9.39 -6.99 3.20
N SER A 20 8.08 -7.00 2.93
CA SER A 20 7.06 -6.69 3.92
C SER A 20 6.50 -7.93 4.64
N GLY A 21 6.82 -9.15 4.17
CA GLY A 21 6.24 -10.40 4.68
C GLY A 21 4.74 -10.54 4.41
N VAL A 22 4.17 -9.67 3.56
CA VAL A 22 2.75 -9.69 3.17
C VAL A 22 2.62 -10.46 1.87
N SER A 23 1.63 -11.33 1.75
CA SER A 23 1.45 -12.08 0.50
C SER A 23 1.21 -11.15 -0.70
N THR A 24 1.78 -11.50 -1.87
CA THR A 24 1.52 -10.80 -3.13
C THR A 24 0.01 -10.70 -3.42
N HIS A 25 -0.78 -11.70 -3.02
CA HIS A 25 -2.24 -11.70 -3.16
C HIS A 25 -2.91 -10.63 -2.29
N THR A 26 -2.50 -10.48 -1.03
CA THR A 26 -2.99 -9.43 -0.13
C THR A 26 -2.65 -8.04 -0.68
N ILE A 27 -1.42 -7.84 -1.15
CA ILE A 27 -1.00 -6.58 -1.79
C ILE A 27 -1.87 -6.29 -3.00
N ALA A 28 -2.10 -7.28 -3.88
CA ALA A 28 -2.96 -7.12 -5.04
C ALA A 28 -4.40 -6.72 -4.67
N LYS A 29 -4.98 -7.34 -3.63
CA LYS A 29 -6.32 -6.97 -3.15
C LYS A 29 -6.38 -5.53 -2.62
N ILE A 30 -5.37 -5.09 -1.88
CA ILE A 30 -5.30 -3.69 -1.39
C ILE A 30 -5.17 -2.73 -2.58
N GLU A 31 -4.32 -3.05 -3.55
CA GLU A 31 -4.14 -2.23 -4.75
C GLU A 31 -5.40 -2.12 -5.62
N GLN A 32 -6.20 -3.19 -5.67
CA GLN A 32 -7.46 -3.25 -6.42
C GLN A 32 -8.66 -2.65 -5.67
N ALA A 33 -8.44 -2.06 -4.49
CA ALA A 33 -9.49 -1.59 -3.59
C ALA A 33 -10.51 -2.69 -3.18
N ALA A 34 -10.11 -3.96 -3.27
CA ALA A 34 -10.89 -5.10 -2.78
C ALA A 34 -10.78 -5.26 -1.25
N VAL A 35 -9.84 -4.55 -0.63
CA VAL A 35 -9.77 -4.34 0.82
C VAL A 35 -10.15 -2.89 1.10
N THR A 36 -11.29 -2.68 1.74
CA THR A 36 -11.82 -1.34 2.07
C THR A 36 -11.22 -0.78 3.36
N ASP A 37 -10.80 -1.64 4.29
CA ASP A 37 -10.23 -1.27 5.58
C ASP A 37 -9.03 -2.18 5.93
N PRO A 38 -7.83 -1.91 5.37
CA PRO A 38 -6.62 -2.61 5.77
C PRO A 38 -6.23 -2.19 7.20
N GLY A 39 -6.00 -3.17 8.08
CA GLY A 39 -5.61 -2.89 9.46
C GLY A 39 -4.34 -2.04 9.56
N PHE A 40 -4.25 -1.19 10.58
CA PHE A 40 -3.13 -0.26 10.78
C PHE A 40 -1.75 -0.93 10.66
N THR A 41 -1.54 -2.07 11.32
CA THR A 41 -0.25 -2.79 11.30
C THR A 41 0.14 -3.18 9.88
N LEU A 42 -0.82 -3.63 9.06
CA LEU A 42 -0.57 -3.99 7.66
C LEU A 42 -0.13 -2.76 6.85
N VAL A 43 -0.78 -1.62 7.05
CA VAL A 43 -0.41 -0.37 6.36
C VAL A 43 0.97 0.11 6.81
N ALA A 44 1.27 0.04 8.11
CA ALA A 44 2.58 0.40 8.65
C ALA A 44 3.71 -0.49 8.09
N THR A 45 3.51 -1.81 8.07
CA THR A 45 4.48 -2.76 7.50
C THR A 45 4.72 -2.50 6.00
N LEU A 46 3.69 -2.13 5.26
CA LEU A 46 3.84 -1.78 3.84
C LEU A 46 4.54 -0.43 3.64
N ALA A 47 4.30 0.55 4.52
CA ALA A 47 4.99 1.85 4.48
C ALA A 47 6.49 1.70 4.74
N GLU A 48 6.85 0.94 5.77
CA GLU A 48 8.24 0.61 6.10
C GLU A 48 8.94 -0.11 4.94
N ALA A 49 8.29 -1.12 4.36
CA ALA A 49 8.85 -1.87 3.23
C ALA A 49 8.96 -1.05 1.92
N LEU A 50 8.18 0.03 1.80
CA LEU A 50 8.27 0.96 0.68
C LEU A 50 9.21 2.15 0.95
N GLU A 51 9.78 2.22 2.16
CA GLU A 51 10.58 3.35 2.65
C GLU A 51 9.87 4.70 2.49
N VAL A 52 8.54 4.71 2.67
CA VAL A 52 7.73 5.93 2.59
C VAL A 52 7.07 6.25 3.93
N PRO A 53 6.90 7.55 4.25
CA PRO A 53 6.15 7.97 5.41
C PRO A 53 4.68 7.46 5.40
N LEU A 54 4.18 7.03 6.55
CA LEU A 54 2.83 6.47 6.70
C LEU A 54 1.72 7.48 6.35
N ASP A 55 1.92 8.73 6.72
CA ASP A 55 1.05 9.87 6.36
C ASP A 55 0.90 10.01 4.84
N GLN A 56 1.96 9.77 4.07
CA GLN A 56 1.89 9.76 2.61
C GLN A 56 0.98 8.65 2.07
N LEU A 57 0.87 7.52 2.77
CA LEU A 57 -0.09 6.49 2.40
C LEU A 57 -1.54 6.91 2.74
N ILE A 58 -1.73 7.53 3.91
CA ILE A 58 -3.02 8.01 4.41
C ILE A 58 -3.59 9.13 3.52
N GLU A 59 -2.77 10.10 3.11
CA GLU A 59 -3.18 11.19 2.23
C GLU A 59 -3.71 10.66 0.90
N ARG A 60 -2.97 9.76 0.26
CA ARG A 60 -3.39 9.12 -0.99
C ARG A 60 -4.66 8.27 -0.80
N ALA A 61 -4.88 7.66 0.37
CA ALA A 61 -6.11 6.94 0.67
C ALA A 61 -7.31 7.90 0.70
N ARG A 62 -7.14 9.02 1.41
CA ARG A 62 -8.15 10.09 1.51
C ARG A 62 -8.50 10.71 0.16
N ASP A 63 -7.51 10.93 -0.71
CA ASP A 63 -7.75 11.45 -2.05
C ASP A 63 -8.56 10.48 -2.91
N THR A 64 -8.39 9.18 -2.69
CA THR A 64 -9.19 8.15 -3.38
C THR A 64 -10.64 8.11 -2.86
N LEU A 65 -10.84 8.43 -1.57
CA LEU A 65 -12.15 8.41 -0.90
C LEU A 65 -12.95 9.71 -1.07
N ARG A 66 -12.33 10.80 -1.53
CA ARG A 66 -13.04 12.04 -1.88
C ARG A 66 -13.51 11.96 -3.33
N PRO A 67 -14.82 11.77 -3.59
CA PRO A 67 -15.32 11.90 -4.96
C PRO A 67 -15.08 13.34 -5.43
N ARG A 68 -14.55 13.48 -6.65
CA ARG A 68 -14.42 14.77 -7.33
C ARG A 68 -15.79 15.27 -7.79
#